data_AF-A0A9P7RVM2-F1
#
_entry.id   AF-A0A9P7RVM2-F1
#
_cell.length_a   1.000
_cell.length_b   1.000
_cell.length_c   1.000
_cell.angle_alpha   90.00
_cell.angle_beta   90.00
_cell.angle_gamma   90.00
#
_symmetry.space_group_name_H-M   'P 1'
#
loop_
_entity.id
_entity.type
_entity.pdbx_description
1 polymer ?
#
loop_
_entity_poly.entity_id
_entity_poly.type
_entity_poly.pdbx_seq_one_letter_code
_entity_poly.pdbx_strand_id
1 'polypeptide(L)'
;MTIPDSSFQDNKGTQMFFAMSDATGPVSGGTSSLMVVGDATSGQSYNTTSPGNEFFSVESTLTQCSGFPLTLYDSARLPLTIFAWIPGGLDSFVLPFGPPTATSFDWKANISAQTQVTFSVIDSQGRSGGTDNIHIVEPSNRQVVFAKY
;
A
#
# COMPACT_ATOMS: atom_id res chain seq x y z
N MET A 1 7.81 -20.47 -6.80
CA MET A 1 7.91 -19.02 -7.08
C MET A 1 9.35 -18.64 -6.85
N THR A 2 10.13 -18.43 -7.91
CA THR A 2 11.50 -17.94 -7.79
C THR A 2 11.40 -16.44 -7.93
N ILE A 3 11.76 -15.69 -6.89
CA ILE A 3 11.85 -14.23 -7.02
C ILE A 3 13.23 -13.96 -7.65
N PRO A 4 13.30 -13.40 -8.87
CA PRO A 4 14.58 -13.12 -9.50
C PRO A 4 15.39 -12.13 -8.65
N ASP A 5 16.68 -12.39 -8.42
CA ASP A 5 17.49 -11.56 -7.50
C ASP A 5 17.61 -10.09 -7.96
N SER A 6 17.48 -9.86 -9.27
CA SER A 6 17.55 -8.53 -9.86
C SER A 6 16.36 -7.62 -9.53
N SER A 7 15.29 -8.13 -8.91
CA SER A 7 14.13 -7.33 -8.52
C SER A 7 14.17 -6.81 -7.07
N PHE A 8 15.22 -7.13 -6.29
CA PHE A 8 15.40 -6.64 -4.92
C PHE A 8 16.72 -5.87 -4.76
N GLN A 9 16.87 -4.81 -5.55
CA GLN A 9 18.04 -3.93 -5.49
C GLN A 9 17.59 -2.58 -4.92
N ASP A 10 17.56 -2.51 -3.59
CA ASP A 10 17.08 -1.33 -2.87
C ASP A 10 18.22 -0.55 -2.24
N ASN A 11 18.06 0.77 -2.16
CA ASN A 11 19.02 1.62 -1.46
C ASN A 11 19.00 1.34 0.04
N LYS A 12 20.15 1.56 0.69
CA LYS A 12 20.23 1.63 2.15
C LYS A 12 19.13 2.57 2.68
N GLY A 13 18.40 2.10 3.69
CA GLY A 13 17.33 2.87 4.31
C GLY A 13 15.96 2.71 3.65
N THR A 14 15.87 2.05 2.49
CA THR A 14 14.57 1.66 1.92
C THR A 14 13.84 0.73 2.90
N GLN A 15 12.54 0.96 3.06
CA GLN A 15 11.67 0.16 3.89
C GLN A 15 10.93 -0.86 3.03
N MET A 16 10.86 -2.11 3.49
CA MET A 16 10.22 -3.20 2.76
C MET A 16 9.46 -4.13 3.72
N PHE A 17 8.44 -4.81 3.22
CA PHE A 17 7.76 -5.90 3.91
C PHE A 17 7.36 -6.95 2.87
N PHE A 18 7.11 -8.16 3.32
CA PHE A 18 6.63 -9.25 2.48
C PHE A 18 5.16 -9.51 2.79
N ALA A 19 4.34 -9.53 1.74
CA ALA A 19 2.96 -9.98 1.81
C ALA A 19 2.83 -11.35 1.13
N MET A 20 2.10 -12.25 1.75
CA MET A 20 1.76 -13.54 1.16
C MET A 20 0.27 -13.58 0.82
N SER A 21 -0.07 -14.26 -0.26
CA SER A 21 -1.44 -14.55 -0.68
C SER A 21 -1.67 -16.06 -0.69
N ASP A 22 -2.88 -16.51 -0.40
CA ASP A 22 -3.28 -17.91 -0.55
C ASP A 22 -4.58 -18.05 -1.34
N ALA A 23 -5.14 -19.27 -1.40
CA ALA A 23 -6.35 -19.58 -2.16
C ALA A 23 -7.60 -18.80 -1.69
N THR A 24 -7.56 -18.19 -0.49
CA THR A 24 -8.66 -17.40 0.05
C THR A 24 -8.60 -15.92 -0.35
N GLY A 25 -7.47 -15.44 -0.88
CA GLY A 25 -7.37 -14.10 -1.44
C GLY A 25 -5.95 -13.53 -1.55
N PRO A 26 -5.80 -12.35 -2.18
CA PRO A 26 -4.51 -11.71 -2.39
C PRO A 26 -3.86 -11.14 -1.11
N VAL A 27 -4.61 -11.00 -0.02
CA VAL A 27 -4.17 -10.39 1.25
C VAL A 27 -4.18 -11.35 2.45
N SER A 28 -4.53 -12.62 2.22
CA SER A 28 -4.86 -13.59 3.29
C SER A 28 -3.66 -14.34 3.88
N GLY A 29 -2.51 -14.36 3.20
CA GLY A 29 -1.32 -15.05 3.70
C GLY A 29 -0.54 -14.25 4.76
N GLY A 30 -1.00 -13.05 5.09
CA GLY A 30 -0.41 -12.16 6.09
C GLY A 30 0.72 -11.30 5.55
N THR A 31 1.19 -10.39 6.40
CA THR A 31 2.24 -9.41 6.12
C THR A 31 3.33 -9.48 7.18
N SER A 32 4.59 -9.49 6.75
CA SER A 32 5.72 -9.40 7.66
C SER A 32 5.77 -8.04 8.35
N SER A 33 6.57 -7.94 9.42
CA SER A 33 7.00 -6.65 9.94
C SER A 33 7.80 -5.88 8.90
N LEU A 34 7.88 -4.56 9.10
CA LEU A 34 8.70 -3.68 8.28
C LEU A 34 10.19 -3.96 8.51
N MET A 35 10.93 -4.10 7.43
CA MET A 35 12.38 -4.28 7.40
C MET A 35 13.03 -3.06 6.73
N VAL A 36 14.26 -2.76 7.13
CA VAL A 36 15.04 -1.66 6.56
C VAL A 36 16.28 -2.23 5.91
N VAL A 37 16.53 -1.84 4.67
CA VAL A 37 17.69 -2.29 3.90
C VAL A 37 18.96 -1.74 4.54
N GLY A 38 19.87 -2.67 4.87
CA GLY A 38 21.16 -2.39 5.49
C GLY A 38 22.22 -1.93 4.50
N ASP A 39 23.47 -1.87 4.97
CA ASP A 39 24.61 -1.57 4.12
C ASP A 39 24.82 -2.67 3.06
N ALA A 40 25.19 -2.27 1.84
CA ALA A 40 25.53 -3.21 0.78
C ALA A 40 26.76 -4.04 1.19
N THR A 41 26.62 -5.36 1.14
CA THR A 41 27.69 -6.31 1.49
C THR A 41 28.64 -6.60 0.33
N SER A 42 28.27 -6.22 -0.89
CA SER A 42 29.11 -6.31 -2.09
C SER A 42 29.19 -4.93 -2.76
N GLY A 43 30.37 -4.56 -3.29
CA GLY A 43 30.62 -3.26 -3.92
C GLY A 43 29.95 -3.07 -5.28
N GLN A 44 28.83 -3.75 -5.53
CA GLN A 44 28.07 -3.62 -6.78
C GLN A 44 27.16 -2.39 -6.70
N SER A 45 27.25 -1.54 -7.71
CA SER A 45 26.42 -0.33 -7.85
C SER A 45 25.49 -0.50 -9.05
N TYR A 46 24.24 -0.86 -8.80
CA TYR A 46 23.18 -0.91 -9.80
C TYR A 46 22.24 0.28 -9.65
N ASN A 47 21.46 0.59 -10.70
CA ASN A 47 20.48 1.66 -10.63
C ASN A 47 19.31 1.23 -9.72
N THR A 48 19.23 1.84 -8.54
CA THR A 48 18.23 1.62 -7.49
C THR A 48 17.13 2.69 -7.50
N THR A 49 16.99 3.44 -8.60
CA THR A 49 15.94 4.45 -8.72
C THR A 49 14.59 3.75 -8.74
N SER A 50 13.78 3.99 -7.71
CA SER A 50 12.42 3.47 -7.63
C SER A 50 11.60 3.99 -8.81
N PRO A 51 10.96 3.11 -9.60
CA PRO A 51 9.88 3.54 -10.47
C PRO A 51 8.75 3.96 -9.53
N GLY A 52 8.57 5.26 -9.32
CA GLY A 52 7.49 5.78 -8.49
C GLY A 52 6.11 5.36 -9.01
N ASN A 53 5.05 5.87 -8.38
CA ASN A 53 3.69 5.53 -8.81
C ASN A 53 3.47 5.94 -10.28
N GLU A 54 2.99 5.01 -11.10
CA GLU A 54 2.77 5.22 -12.53
C GLU A 54 1.49 5.99 -12.81
N PHE A 55 0.44 5.72 -12.03
CA PHE A 55 -0.91 6.23 -12.33
C PHE A 55 -1.82 6.40 -11.11
N PHE A 56 -1.27 6.57 -9.90
CA PHE A 56 -2.08 7.03 -8.77
C PHE A 56 -1.28 7.94 -7.85
N SER A 57 -1.98 8.82 -7.14
CA SER A 57 -1.38 9.59 -6.06
C SER A 57 -2.33 9.78 -4.89
N VAL A 58 -1.71 10.14 -3.77
CA VAL A 58 -2.35 10.34 -2.48
C VAL A 58 -1.69 11.56 -1.86
N GLU A 59 -2.43 12.67 -1.87
CA GLU A 59 -1.93 14.00 -1.47
C GLU A 59 -2.35 14.38 -0.05
N SER A 60 -3.20 13.57 0.59
CA SER A 60 -3.78 13.86 1.90
C SER A 60 -3.06 13.13 3.04
N THR A 61 -3.08 13.71 4.23
CA THR A 61 -2.68 13.02 5.46
C THR A 61 -3.74 11.97 5.84
N LEU A 62 -3.31 10.72 6.04
CA LEU A 62 -4.21 9.65 6.47
C LEU A 62 -4.61 9.84 7.94
N THR A 63 -5.85 10.28 8.16
CA THR A 63 -6.41 10.47 9.51
C THR A 63 -7.51 9.44 9.76
N GLN A 64 -7.52 8.80 10.94
CA GLN A 64 -8.57 7.84 11.28
C GLN A 64 -9.97 8.48 11.13
N CYS A 65 -10.96 7.70 10.70
CA CYS A 65 -12.36 8.10 10.53
C CYS A 65 -12.60 9.33 9.64
N SER A 66 -11.62 9.70 8.81
CA SER A 66 -11.72 10.82 7.86
C SER A 66 -11.66 10.31 6.43
N GLY A 67 -12.12 11.14 5.49
CA GLY A 67 -11.97 10.85 4.06
C GLY A 67 -10.49 10.88 3.66
N PHE A 68 -10.08 9.90 2.87
CA PHE A 68 -8.77 9.77 2.31
C PHE A 68 -8.91 9.64 0.78
N PRO A 69 -8.76 10.75 0.05
CA PRO A 69 -8.89 10.77 -1.41
C PRO A 69 -7.72 10.03 -2.06
N LEU A 70 -8.04 8.89 -2.69
CA LEU A 70 -7.16 8.22 -3.64
C LEU A 70 -7.51 8.72 -5.04
N THR A 71 -6.56 9.38 -5.70
CA THR A 71 -6.81 10.19 -6.92
C THR A 71 -5.89 9.84 -8.08
N LEU A 72 -6.17 10.45 -9.23
CA LEU A 72 -5.30 10.54 -10.41
C LEU A 72 -5.05 9.23 -11.15
N TYR A 73 -6.13 8.56 -11.59
CA TYR A 73 -6.07 7.32 -12.38
C TYR A 73 -6.18 7.50 -13.90
N ASP A 74 -5.85 8.67 -14.44
CA ASP A 74 -6.20 9.05 -15.82
C ASP A 74 -5.59 8.13 -16.91
N SER A 75 -4.47 7.47 -16.61
CA SER A 75 -3.81 6.50 -17.48
C SER A 75 -4.13 5.04 -17.15
N ALA A 76 -4.91 4.78 -16.10
CA ALA A 76 -5.30 3.46 -15.64
C ALA A 76 -6.47 2.88 -16.45
N ARG A 77 -6.62 1.55 -16.42
CA ARG A 77 -7.79 0.85 -16.97
C ARG A 77 -8.70 0.42 -15.83
N LEU A 78 -9.89 1.01 -15.77
CA LEU A 78 -10.85 0.72 -14.71
C LEU A 78 -11.53 -0.66 -14.94
N PRO A 79 -12.08 -1.31 -13.89
CA PRO A 79 -11.95 -0.94 -12.47
C PRO A 79 -10.54 -1.19 -11.92
N LEU A 80 -10.20 -0.52 -10.83
CA LEU A 80 -8.93 -0.74 -10.12
C LEU A 80 -9.14 -1.67 -8.94
N THR A 81 -8.08 -2.38 -8.59
CA THR A 81 -7.95 -3.09 -7.33
C THR A 81 -6.96 -2.33 -6.47
N ILE A 82 -7.41 -1.81 -5.33
CA ILE A 82 -6.56 -1.06 -4.39
C ILE A 82 -6.34 -1.94 -3.16
N PHE A 83 -5.09 -2.25 -2.89
CA PHE A 83 -4.67 -3.00 -1.72
C PHE A 83 -4.22 -2.03 -0.63
N ALA A 84 -4.71 -2.22 0.59
CA ALA A 84 -4.21 -1.59 1.80
C ALA A 84 -3.39 -2.62 2.57
N TRP A 85 -2.07 -2.42 2.62
CA TRP A 85 -1.13 -3.30 3.28
C TRP A 85 -0.78 -2.76 4.65
N ILE A 86 -1.00 -3.55 5.70
CA ILE A 86 -0.64 -3.20 7.07
C ILE A 86 0.51 -4.14 7.50
N PRO A 87 1.75 -3.65 7.60
CA PRO A 87 2.87 -4.45 8.08
C PRO A 87 2.71 -4.89 9.54
N GLY A 88 3.34 -6.00 9.91
CA GLY A 88 3.44 -6.45 11.31
C GLY A 88 2.34 -7.40 11.78
N GLY A 89 1.69 -8.14 10.87
CA GLY A 89 0.74 -9.19 11.21
C GLY A 89 -0.67 -8.72 11.56
N LEU A 90 -1.01 -7.48 11.21
CA LEU A 90 -2.39 -7.00 11.20
C LEU A 90 -3.04 -7.28 9.84
N ASP A 91 -4.37 -7.37 9.82
CA ASP A 91 -5.12 -7.76 8.61
C ASP A 91 -5.02 -6.70 7.52
N SER A 92 -4.31 -7.04 6.44
CA SER A 92 -4.33 -6.27 5.19
C SER A 92 -5.63 -6.54 4.43
N PHE A 93 -6.08 -5.59 3.63
CA PHE A 93 -7.40 -5.68 2.98
C PHE A 93 -7.42 -5.02 1.60
N VAL A 94 -8.41 -5.40 0.81
CA VAL A 94 -8.70 -4.76 -0.47
C VAL A 94 -9.77 -3.70 -0.24
N LEU A 95 -9.54 -2.47 -0.70
CA LEU A 95 -10.54 -1.43 -0.60
C LEU A 95 -11.72 -1.73 -1.53
N PRO A 96 -12.96 -1.48 -1.09
CA PRO A 96 -14.11 -1.57 -1.98
C PRO A 96 -13.94 -0.52 -3.08
N PHE A 97 -13.82 -0.95 -4.33
CA PHE A 97 -13.67 -0.02 -5.45
C PHE A 97 -14.96 0.82 -5.61
N GLY A 98 -14.80 2.11 -5.91
CA GLY A 98 -15.91 2.99 -6.30
C GLY A 98 -16.55 2.58 -7.64
N PRO A 99 -17.43 3.40 -8.24
CA PRO A 99 -17.99 3.07 -9.55
C PRO A 99 -16.88 2.92 -10.63
N PRO A 100 -17.02 2.01 -11.61
CA PRO A 100 -16.07 1.75 -12.74
C PRO A 100 -15.64 2.95 -13.58
N THR A 101 -16.24 4.12 -13.35
CA THR A 101 -16.02 5.36 -14.11
C THR A 101 -15.44 6.49 -13.25
N ALA A 102 -15.28 6.28 -11.95
CA ALA A 102 -14.78 7.30 -11.04
C ALA A 102 -13.25 7.44 -11.19
N THR A 103 -12.79 8.66 -11.46
CA THR A 103 -11.36 9.02 -11.49
C THR A 103 -10.80 9.39 -10.11
N SER A 104 -11.65 9.36 -9.09
CA SER A 104 -11.30 9.58 -7.68
C SER A 104 -12.15 8.68 -6.79
N PHE A 105 -11.54 8.14 -5.73
CA PHE A 105 -12.24 7.38 -4.70
C PHE A 105 -11.88 7.96 -3.33
N ASP A 106 -12.87 8.50 -2.63
CA ASP A 106 -12.70 8.95 -1.26
C ASP A 106 -13.07 7.82 -0.29
N TRP A 107 -12.04 7.21 0.28
CA TRP A 107 -12.21 6.14 1.25
C TRP A 107 -12.30 6.70 2.66
N LYS A 108 -13.31 6.29 3.42
CA LYS A 108 -13.37 6.59 4.86
C LYS A 108 -12.40 5.68 5.62
N ALA A 109 -11.27 6.25 6.06
CA ALA A 109 -10.23 5.52 6.75
C ALA A 109 -10.73 4.87 8.04
N ASN A 110 -10.99 3.56 8.02
CA ASN A 110 -11.48 2.79 9.17
C ASN A 110 -10.36 1.98 9.84
N ILE A 111 -9.16 2.55 9.90
CA ILE A 111 -7.99 2.00 10.59
C ILE A 111 -7.73 2.81 11.87
N SER A 112 -7.25 2.18 12.93
CA SER A 112 -6.84 2.85 14.16
C SER A 112 -5.66 3.79 13.95
N ALA A 113 -5.60 4.87 14.73
CA ALA A 113 -4.40 5.69 14.82
C ALA A 113 -3.15 4.89 15.17
N GLN A 114 -1.99 5.38 14.73
CA GLN A 114 -0.65 4.80 14.88
C GLN A 114 -0.43 3.50 14.11
N THR A 115 -1.41 3.01 13.35
CA THR A 115 -1.21 1.90 12.42
C THR A 115 -0.43 2.38 11.21
N GLN A 116 0.58 1.60 10.80
CA GLN A 116 1.31 1.82 9.55
C GLN A 116 0.55 1.16 8.40
N VAL A 117 0.35 1.87 7.29
CA VAL A 117 -0.33 1.33 6.11
C VAL A 117 0.27 1.92 4.84
N THR A 118 0.37 1.12 3.80
CA THR A 118 0.69 1.58 2.43
C THR A 118 -0.36 1.06 1.46
N PHE A 119 -0.49 1.75 0.32
CA PHE A 119 -1.45 1.41 -0.71
C PHE A 119 -0.72 1.00 -1.98
N SER A 120 -1.20 -0.06 -2.64
CA SER A 120 -0.80 -0.39 -4.01
C SER A 120 -2.03 -0.55 -4.88
N VAL A 121 -1.87 -0.27 -6.17
CA VAL A 121 -2.98 -0.27 -7.13
C VAL A 121 -2.65 -1.20 -8.30
N ILE A 122 -3.62 -1.99 -8.72
CA ILE A 122 -3.57 -2.79 -9.95
C ILE A 122 -4.78 -2.44 -10.81
N ASP A 123 -4.57 -2.20 -12.10
CA ASP A 123 -5.65 -1.91 -13.04
C ASP A 123 -6.31 -3.19 -13.61
N SER A 124 -7.39 -3.05 -14.38
CA SER A 124 -8.14 -4.20 -14.93
C SER A 124 -7.36 -5.02 -15.96
N GLN A 125 -6.22 -4.52 -16.45
CA GLN A 125 -5.30 -5.25 -17.32
C GLN A 125 -4.13 -5.89 -16.56
N GLY A 126 -4.11 -5.79 -15.23
CA GLY A 126 -3.04 -6.32 -14.39
C GLY A 126 -1.79 -5.45 -14.37
N ARG A 127 -1.85 -4.19 -14.83
CA ARG A 127 -0.73 -3.25 -14.72
C ARG A 127 -0.65 -2.70 -13.31
N SER A 128 0.57 -2.64 -12.77
CA SER A 128 0.83 -2.04 -11.46
C SER A 128 0.80 -0.52 -11.57
N GLY A 129 0.04 0.14 -10.69
CA GLY A 129 0.07 1.60 -10.53
C GLY A 129 1.21 2.07 -9.64
N GLY A 130 1.96 1.14 -9.05
CA GLY A 130 2.98 1.40 -8.04
C GLY A 130 2.49 1.10 -6.63
N THR A 131 3.36 1.41 -5.67
CA THR A 131 3.13 1.30 -4.24
C THR A 131 3.53 2.62 -3.61
N ASP A 132 2.62 3.19 -2.83
CA ASP A 132 2.87 4.46 -2.18
C ASP A 132 3.77 4.32 -0.94
N ASN A 133 4.22 5.46 -0.42
CA ASN A 133 4.95 5.50 0.84
C ASN A 133 4.13 4.94 2.00
N ILE A 134 4.82 4.58 3.09
CA ILE A 134 4.17 4.16 4.32
C ILE A 134 3.57 5.37 5.03
N HIS A 135 2.27 5.32 5.26
CA HIS A 135 1.54 6.27 6.08
C HIS A 135 1.44 5.77 7.50
N ILE A 136 1.52 6.69 8.45
CA ILE A 136 1.11 6.46 9.83
C ILE A 136 -0.27 7.10 9.99
N VAL A 137 -1.25 6.32 10.42
CA VAL A 137 -2.61 6.84 10.62
C VAL A 137 -2.60 7.83 11.78
N GLU A 138 -2.98 9.07 11.50
CA GLU A 138 -3.09 10.12 12.51
C GLU A 138 -4.37 9.97 13.34
N PRO A 139 -4.32 10.31 14.65
CA PRO A 139 -5.52 10.36 15.48
C PRO A 139 -6.44 11.45 14.98
N SER A 140 -7.74 11.14 14.97
CA SER A 140 -8.74 12.14 14.67
C SER A 140 -9.13 12.87 15.94
N ASN A 141 -9.49 14.13 15.78
CA ASN A 141 -10.19 14.90 16.83
C ASN A 141 -11.61 14.37 17.10
N ARG A 142 -12.07 13.33 16.41
CA ARG A 142 -13.36 12.65 16.60
C ARG A 142 -13.13 11.34 17.33
N GLN A 143 -13.54 11.26 18.61
CA GLN A 143 -13.41 10.01 19.38
C GLN A 143 -14.10 8.84 18.67
N VAL A 144 -13.36 7.74 18.49
CA VAL A 144 -13.91 6.47 18.03
C VAL A 144 -14.13 5.60 19.25
N VAL A 145 -15.38 5.40 19.64
CA VAL A 145 -15.75 4.40 20.66
C VAL A 145 -15.74 3.05 19.96
N PHE A 146 -14.70 2.25 20.18
CA PHE A 146 -14.70 0.85 19.79
C PHE A 146 -15.61 0.09 20.76
N ALA A 147 -16.84 -0.19 20.35
CA ALA A 147 -17.68 -1.16 21.04
C ALA A 147 -17.05 -2.55 20.80
N LYS A 148 -16.47 -3.14 21.84
CA LYS A 148 -16.16 -4.57 21.85
C LYS A 148 -17.48 -5.34 21.79
N TYR A 149 -17.65 -6.19 20.78
CA TYR A 149 -18.66 -7.25 20.81
C TYR A 149 -18.11 -8.45 21.57
#